data_AF-A0A9J6GST7-F1
#
_entry.id   AF-A0A9J6GST7-F1
#
_cell.length_a   1.000
_cell.length_b   1.000
_cell.length_c   1.000
_cell.angle_alpha   90.00
_cell.angle_beta   90.00
_cell.angle_gamma   90.00
#
_symmetry.space_group_name_H-M   'P 1'
#
loop_
_entity.id
_entity.type
_entity.pdbx_description
1 polymer ?
#
loop_
_entity_poly.entity_id
_entity_poly.type
_entity_poly.pdbx_seq_one_letter_code
_entity_poly.pdbx_strand_id
1 'polypeptide(L)'
;MHTTTTVDYGRDKGATLEDATLVITYSALGQFLGRTLLPFACDHVHNGRCKFAVACFAAAAVFCAVLSVVKSYPAFVALNVALGLSEGFVTCIRSVLVNDFLGVDRLPVFFGFQSITLIPLSLSGPTIIGKKVYPRC
;
A
#
# COMPACT_ATOMS: atom_id res chain seq x y z
N MET A 1 0.96 8.47 -0.61
CA MET A 1 1.61 9.13 -1.76
C MET A 1 1.85 8.11 -2.86
N HIS A 2 0.78 7.73 -3.56
CA HIS A 2 0.80 6.71 -4.62
C HIS A 2 -0.17 7.05 -5.76
N THR A 3 -1.12 7.96 -5.55
CA THR A 3 -2.22 8.22 -6.47
C THR A 3 -1.77 8.91 -7.75
N THR A 4 -0.86 9.89 -7.67
CA THR A 4 -0.34 10.59 -8.86
C THR A 4 0.55 9.71 -9.72
N THR A 5 1.47 8.97 -9.09
CA THR A 5 2.38 8.06 -9.80
C THR A 5 1.67 6.85 -10.39
N THR A 6 0.63 6.32 -9.74
CA THR A 6 -0.20 5.23 -10.29
C THR A 6 -1.01 5.69 -11.50
N VAL A 7 -1.53 6.92 -11.49
CA VAL A 7 -2.25 7.51 -12.64
C VAL A 7 -1.30 7.74 -13.81
N ASP A 8 -0.11 8.31 -13.56
CA ASP A 8 0.91 8.50 -14.59
C ASP A 8 1.38 7.15 -15.16
N TYR A 9 1.53 6.13 -14.33
CA TYR A 9 1.91 4.78 -14.78
C TYR A 9 0.79 4.10 -15.59
N GLY A 10 -0.47 4.28 -15.20
CA GLY A 10 -1.62 3.82 -15.97
C GLY A 10 -1.70 4.49 -17.34
N ARG A 11 -1.40 5.79 -17.39
CA ARG A 11 -1.31 6.58 -18.64
C ARG A 11 -0.15 6.11 -19.53
N ASP A 12 1.02 5.86 -18.96
CA ASP A 12 2.19 5.33 -19.69
C ASP A 12 1.92 3.94 -20.31
N LYS A 13 0.90 3.19 -19.83
CA LYS A 13 0.45 1.91 -20.39
C LYS A 13 -0.69 2.04 -21.43
N GLY A 14 -1.10 3.26 -21.77
CA GLY A 14 -2.11 3.53 -22.80
C GLY A 14 -3.55 3.63 -22.29
N ALA A 15 -3.77 3.76 -20.97
CA ALA A 15 -5.10 3.96 -20.42
C ALA A 15 -5.57 5.41 -20.60
N THR A 16 -6.89 5.59 -20.75
CA THR A 16 -7.53 6.91 -20.69
C THR A 16 -7.44 7.49 -19.28
N LEU A 17 -7.52 8.82 -19.15
CA LEU A 17 -7.49 9.50 -17.85
C LEU A 17 -8.65 9.08 -16.93
N GLU A 18 -9.80 8.75 -17.52
CA GLU A 18 -10.98 8.25 -16.81
C GLU A 18 -10.69 6.87 -16.19
N ASP A 19 -10.15 5.94 -16.97
CA ASP A 19 -9.78 4.61 -16.49
C ASP A 19 -8.68 4.67 -15.42
N ALA A 20 -7.68 5.54 -15.59
CA ALA A 20 -6.63 5.74 -14.59
C ALA A 20 -7.17 6.27 -13.25
N THR A 21 -8.23 7.10 -13.29
CA THR A 21 -8.88 7.61 -12.08
C THR A 21 -9.66 6.50 -11.36
N LEU A 22 -10.30 5.60 -12.12
CA LEU A 22 -11.00 4.44 -11.56
C LEU A 22 -10.06 3.52 -10.78
N VAL A 23 -8.79 3.39 -11.20
CA VAL A 23 -7.78 2.61 -10.44
C VAL A 23 -7.62 3.11 -9.02
N ILE A 24 -7.69 4.43 -8.78
CA ILE A 24 -7.61 4.99 -7.43
C ILE A 24 -8.82 4.53 -6.60
N THR A 25 -10.01 4.57 -7.18
CA THR A 25 -11.25 4.11 -6.53
C THR A 25 -11.20 2.63 -6.20
N TYR A 26 -10.71 1.79 -7.12
CA TYR A 26 -10.53 0.35 -6.89
C TYR A 26 -9.49 0.07 -5.80
N SER A 27 -8.38 0.81 -5.77
CA SER A 27 -7.39 0.71 -4.70
C SER A 27 -7.98 1.10 -3.34
N ALA A 28 -8.82 2.14 -3.28
CA ALA A 28 -9.51 2.55 -2.05
C ALA A 28 -10.49 1.47 -1.56
N LEU A 29 -11.24 0.84 -2.47
CA LEU A 29 -12.07 -0.33 -2.15
C LEU A 29 -11.21 -1.50 -1.64
N GLY A 30 -10.07 -1.77 -2.27
CA GLY A 30 -9.10 -2.75 -1.81
C GLY A 30 -8.64 -2.47 -0.38
N GLN A 31 -8.28 -1.22 -0.06
CA GLN A 31 -7.91 -0.82 1.30
C GLN A 31 -9.04 -1.01 2.31
N PHE A 32 -10.28 -0.70 1.93
CA PHE A 32 -11.44 -0.91 2.79
C PHE A 32 -11.69 -2.39 3.08
N LEU A 33 -11.64 -3.24 2.04
CA LEU A 33 -11.76 -4.69 2.18
C LEU A 33 -10.59 -5.28 2.98
N GLY A 34 -9.39 -4.74 2.79
CA GLY A 34 -8.19 -5.15 3.51
C GLY A 34 -8.25 -4.88 5.01
N ARG A 35 -8.98 -3.83 5.43
CA ARG A 35 -9.20 -3.48 6.83
C ARG A 35 -10.33 -4.26 7.51
N THR A 36 -11.17 -4.93 6.74
CA THR A 36 -12.35 -5.63 7.27
C THR A 36 -12.21 -7.14 7.16
N LEU A 37 -11.92 -7.65 5.96
CA LEU A 37 -11.88 -9.09 5.69
C LEU A 37 -10.64 -9.79 6.24
N LEU A 38 -9.44 -9.22 6.05
CA LEU A 38 -8.20 -9.88 6.50
C LEU A 38 -8.02 -9.90 8.02
N PRO A 39 -8.38 -8.85 8.78
CA PRO A 39 -8.31 -8.90 10.24
C PRO A 39 -9.31 -9.91 10.80
N PHE A 40 -10.52 -9.98 10.24
CA PHE A 40 -11.50 -11.00 10.60
C PHE A 40 -11.01 -12.42 10.31
N ALA A 41 -10.37 -12.63 9.15
CA ALA A 41 -9.73 -13.90 8.83
C ALA A 41 -8.56 -14.21 9.76
N CYS A 42 -7.76 -13.20 10.14
CA CYS A 42 -6.63 -13.34 11.05
C CYS A 42 -7.08 -13.73 12.47
N ASP A 43 -8.19 -13.16 12.96
CA ASP A 43 -8.75 -13.50 14.27
C ASP A 43 -9.31 -14.94 14.32
N HIS A 44 -9.74 -15.50 13.19
CA HIS A 44 -10.17 -16.90 13.10
C HIS A 44 -9.02 -17.90 13.00
N VAL A 45 -7.84 -17.47 12.53
CA VAL A 45 -6.68 -18.34 12.34
C VAL A 45 -5.81 -18.29 13.59
N HIS A 46 -5.84 -19.37 14.37
CA HIS A 46 -5.07 -19.55 15.63
C HIS A 46 -3.52 -19.44 15.49
N ASN A 47 -3.00 -19.25 14.28
CA ASN A 47 -1.57 -19.12 14.05
C ASN A 47 -1.14 -17.67 14.32
N GLY A 48 -0.20 -17.50 15.26
CA GLY A 48 0.21 -16.21 15.81
C GLY A 48 0.21 -15.03 14.83
N ARG A 49 -0.49 -13.95 15.20
CA ARG A 49 -0.72 -12.69 14.47
C ARG A 49 0.52 -12.15 13.74
N CYS A 50 1.70 -12.30 14.34
CA CYS A 50 2.98 -11.90 13.73
C CYS A 50 3.31 -12.66 12.44
N LYS A 51 3.07 -13.98 12.37
CA LYS A 51 3.37 -14.79 11.18
C LYS A 51 2.49 -14.39 9.99
N PHE A 52 1.22 -14.10 10.27
CA PHE A 52 0.27 -13.62 9.27
C PHE A 52 0.63 -12.21 8.78
N ALA A 53 1.06 -11.33 9.68
CA ALA A 53 1.58 -10.01 9.30
C ALA A 53 2.82 -10.11 8.39
N VAL A 54 3.79 -10.96 8.73
CA VAL A 54 4.98 -11.20 7.90
C VAL A 54 4.61 -11.76 6.53
N ALA A 55 3.67 -12.70 6.46
CA ALA A 55 3.18 -13.24 5.18
C ALA A 55 2.52 -12.15 4.32
N CYS A 56 1.74 -11.25 4.92
CA CYS A 56 1.14 -10.14 4.19
C CYS A 56 2.19 -9.14 3.68
N PHE A 57 3.21 -8.81 4.49
CA PHE A 57 4.32 -7.97 4.03
C PHE A 57 5.12 -8.61 2.90
N ALA A 58 5.38 -9.92 2.96
CA ALA A 58 6.03 -10.65 1.90
C ALA A 58 5.19 -10.63 0.61
N ALA A 59 3.88 -10.85 0.70
CA ALA A 59 2.97 -10.75 -0.43
C ALA A 59 2.98 -9.34 -1.05
N ALA A 60 2.92 -8.29 -0.23
CA ALA A 60 3.00 -6.91 -0.70
C ALA A 60 4.32 -6.61 -1.44
N ALA A 61 5.46 -7.09 -0.91
CA ALA A 61 6.76 -6.95 -1.57
C ALA A 61 6.80 -7.65 -2.93
N VAL A 62 6.24 -8.86 -3.02
CA VAL A 62 6.11 -9.59 -4.29
C VAL A 62 5.23 -8.82 -5.28
N PHE A 63 4.06 -8.30 -4.84
CA PHE A 63 3.20 -7.51 -5.71
C PHE A 63 3.89 -6.24 -6.23
N CYS A 64 4.66 -5.54 -5.39
CA CYS A 64 5.49 -4.41 -5.82
C CYS A 64 6.54 -4.81 -6.86
N ALA A 65 7.22 -5.96 -6.68
CA ALA A 65 8.20 -6.45 -7.65
C ALA A 65 7.53 -6.82 -8.98
N VAL A 66 6.39 -7.50 -8.95
CA VAL A 66 5.63 -7.91 -10.14
C VAL A 66 5.08 -6.69 -10.88
N LEU A 67 4.69 -5.62 -10.18
CA LEU A 67 4.19 -4.39 -10.78
C LEU A 67 5.21 -3.75 -11.74
N SER A 68 6.52 -3.92 -11.51
CA SER A 68 7.57 -3.44 -12.41
C SER A 68 7.65 -4.17 -13.75
N VAL A 69 7.21 -5.43 -13.81
CA VAL A 69 7.33 -6.31 -14.97
C VAL A 69 6.05 -6.32 -15.82
N VAL A 70 4.90 -6.07 -15.20
CA VAL A 70 3.59 -6.17 -15.86
C VAL A 70 3.40 -5.07 -16.91
N LYS A 71 3.01 -5.50 -18.11
CA LYS A 71 2.70 -4.62 -19.24
C LYS A 71 1.21 -4.51 -19.55
N SER A 72 0.39 -5.43 -19.03
CA SER A 72 -1.05 -5.45 -19.27
C SER A 72 -1.80 -4.57 -18.28
N TYR A 73 -2.65 -3.68 -18.79
CA TYR A 73 -3.51 -2.81 -17.99
C TYR A 73 -4.40 -3.56 -16.97
N PRO A 74 -5.14 -4.62 -17.31
CA PRO A 74 -5.99 -5.31 -16.32
C PRO A 74 -5.18 -5.97 -15.19
N ALA A 75 -3.99 -6.49 -15.51
CA ALA A 75 -3.09 -7.06 -14.50
C ALA A 75 -2.52 -5.97 -13.57
N PHE A 76 -2.27 -4.76 -14.08
CA PHE A 76 -1.89 -3.61 -13.27
C PHE A 76 -3.00 -3.18 -12.29
N VAL A 77 -4.27 -3.15 -12.74
CA VAL A 77 -5.40 -2.84 -11.86
C VAL A 77 -5.55 -3.90 -10.76
N ALA A 78 -5.50 -5.18 -11.12
CA ALA A 78 -5.58 -6.28 -10.15
C ALA A 78 -4.46 -6.20 -9.09
N LEU A 79 -3.22 -5.90 -9.50
CA LEU A 79 -2.10 -5.72 -8.58
C LEU A 79 -2.27 -4.50 -7.67
N ASN A 80 -2.81 -3.39 -8.17
CA ASN A 80 -3.11 -2.21 -7.36
C ASN A 80 -4.16 -2.51 -6.28
N VAL A 81 -5.21 -3.27 -6.62
CA VAL A 81 -6.21 -3.72 -5.65
C VAL A 81 -5.58 -4.64 -4.60
N ALA A 82 -4.73 -5.59 -5.00
CA ALA A 82 -4.03 -6.50 -4.09
C ALA A 82 -3.05 -5.76 -3.15
N LEU A 83 -2.37 -4.74 -3.66
CA LEU A 83 -1.54 -3.84 -2.85
C LEU A 83 -2.37 -3.04 -1.86
N GLY A 84 -3.49 -2.46 -2.31
CA GLY A 84 -4.43 -1.74 -1.45
C GLY A 84 -4.97 -2.64 -0.33
N LEU A 85 -5.33 -3.88 -0.65
CA LEU A 85 -5.77 -4.89 0.32
C LEU A 85 -4.70 -5.16 1.39
N SER A 86 -3.45 -5.34 0.96
CA SER A 86 -2.31 -5.60 1.85
C SER A 86 -2.00 -4.38 2.74
N GLU A 87 -2.02 -3.18 2.17
CA GLU A 87 -1.82 -1.92 2.91
C GLU A 87 -2.93 -1.68 3.95
N GLY A 88 -4.19 -1.96 3.57
CA GLY A 88 -5.34 -1.90 4.47
C GLY A 88 -5.17 -2.82 5.67
N PHE A 89 -4.76 -4.06 5.43
CA PHE A 89 -4.49 -5.03 6.48
C PHE A 89 -3.34 -4.60 7.40
N VAL A 90 -2.20 -4.18 6.83
CA VAL A 90 -1.03 -3.72 7.59
C VAL A 90 -1.39 -2.56 8.51
N THR A 91 -2.20 -1.61 8.03
CA THR A 91 -2.65 -0.48 8.84
C THR A 91 -3.46 -0.93 10.06
N CYS A 92 -4.30 -1.95 9.89
CA CYS A 92 -5.15 -2.49 10.96
C CYS A 92 -4.35 -3.33 11.96
N ILE A 93 -3.57 -4.31 11.50
CA ILE A 93 -2.84 -5.22 12.40
C ILE A 93 -1.73 -4.50 13.17
N ARG A 94 -1.21 -3.40 12.62
CA ARG A 94 -0.13 -2.65 13.25
C ARG A 94 -0.51 -2.03 14.58
N SER A 95 -1.71 -1.48 14.74
CA SER A 95 -2.14 -0.95 16.04
C SER A 95 -2.24 -2.06 17.09
N VAL A 96 -2.74 -3.23 16.68
CA VAL A 96 -2.85 -4.43 17.55
C VAL A 96 -1.47 -4.96 17.95
N LEU A 97 -0.55 -5.12 17.00
CA LEU A 97 0.80 -5.60 17.28
C LEU A 97 1.58 -4.65 18.19
N VAL A 98 1.52 -3.34 17.91
CA VAL A 98 2.22 -2.35 18.75
C VAL A 98 1.63 -2.35 20.15
N ASN A 99 0.33 -2.52 20.28
CA ASN A 99 -0.31 -2.67 21.58
C ASN A 99 0.17 -3.91 22.33
N ASP A 100 0.28 -5.06 21.65
CA ASP A 100 0.76 -6.31 22.25
C ASP A 100 2.23 -6.23 22.70
N PHE A 101 3.09 -5.48 21.98
CA PHE A 101 4.52 -5.38 22.30
C PHE A 101 4.91 -4.23 23.23
N LEU A 102 4.28 -3.05 23.10
CA LEU A 102 4.64 -1.83 23.84
C LEU A 102 3.63 -1.45 24.93
N GLY A 103 2.45 -2.07 24.93
CA GLY A 103 1.32 -1.70 25.78
C GLY A 103 0.60 -0.43 25.30
N VAL A 104 -0.62 -0.23 25.82
CA VAL A 104 -1.52 0.87 25.43
C VAL A 104 -0.88 2.25 25.66
N ASP A 105 -0.14 2.41 26.76
CA ASP A 105 0.40 3.70 27.20
C ASP A 105 1.42 4.31 26.23
N ARG A 106 2.12 3.48 25.44
CA ARG A 106 3.17 3.93 24.52
C ARG A 106 2.73 3.98 23.05
N LEU A 107 1.50 3.57 22.74
CA LEU A 107 0.91 3.71 21.41
C LEU A 107 1.00 5.14 20.85
N PRO A 108 0.55 6.20 21.55
CA PRO A 108 0.55 7.56 21.00
C PRO A 108 1.96 8.05 20.71
N VAL A 109 2.94 7.70 21.55
CA VAL A 109 4.35 8.04 21.34
C VAL A 109 4.90 7.35 20.10
N PHE A 110 4.61 6.05 19.91
CA PHE A 110 5.06 5.30 18.74
C PHE A 110 4.45 5.85 17.43
N PHE A 111 3.14 6.13 17.41
CA PHE A 111 2.50 6.72 16.24
C PHE A 111 2.98 8.15 15.96
N GLY A 112 3.26 8.93 17.01
CA GLY A 112 3.89 10.25 16.88
C GLY A 112 5.26 10.17 16.22
N PHE A 113 6.16 9.33 16.74
CA PHE A 113 7.49 9.12 16.14
C PHE A 113 7.42 8.63 14.71
N GLN A 114 6.56 7.65 14.43
CA GLN A 114 6.40 7.14 13.08
C GLN A 114 5.92 8.21 12.11
N SER A 115 5.01 9.08 12.55
CA SER A 115 4.53 10.19 11.72
C SER A 115 5.66 11.17 11.41
N ILE A 116 6.51 11.48 12.39
CA ILE A 116 7.71 12.31 12.19
C ILE A 116 8.66 11.67 11.17
N THR A 117 8.87 10.35 11.22
CA THR A 117 9.69 9.62 10.25
C THR A 117 9.06 9.53 8.86
N LEU A 118 7.72 9.53 8.77
CA LEU A 118 7.00 9.44 7.50
C LEU A 118 7.12 10.74 6.67
N ILE A 119 7.23 11.90 7.32
CA ILE A 119 7.37 13.20 6.65
C ILE A 119 8.60 13.28 5.71
N PRO A 120 9.84 13.01 6.16
CA PRO A 120 11.01 13.04 5.27
C PRO A 120 10.93 11.97 4.19
N LEU A 121 10.37 10.79 4.50
CA LEU A 121 10.17 9.74 3.51
C LEU A 121 9.21 10.20 2.40
N SER A 122 8.09 10.82 2.77
CA SER A 122 7.12 11.38 1.83
C SER A 122 7.72 12.53 1.00
N LEU A 123 8.61 13.34 1.55
CA LEU A 123 9.30 14.38 0.79
C LEU A 123 10.33 13.80 -0.20
N SER A 124 10.98 12.67 0.15
CA SER A 124 11.96 12.01 -0.70
C SER A 124 11.37 11.20 -1.86
N GLY A 125 10.15 10.66 -1.70
CA GLY A 125 9.45 9.88 -2.72
C GLY A 125 9.38 10.55 -4.10
N PRO A 126 8.86 11.79 -4.24
CA PRO A 126 8.77 12.46 -5.53
C PRO A 126 10.14 12.88 -6.07
N THR A 127 11.15 13.11 -5.23
CA THR A 127 12.52 13.38 -5.68
C THR A 127 13.17 12.16 -6.32
N ILE A 128 12.86 10.96 -5.82
CA ILE A 128 13.40 9.69 -6.33
C ILE A 128 12.63 9.24 -7.59
N ILE A 129 11.30 9.38 -7.59
CA ILE A 129 10.43 8.90 -8.67
C ILE A 129 10.30 9.94 -9.79
N GLY A 130 10.32 11.24 -9.46
CA GLY A 130 10.03 12.35 -10.35
C GLY A 130 11.16 12.79 -11.28
N LYS A 131 12.23 12.01 -11.45
CA LYS A 131 13.26 12.29 -12.46
C LYS A 131 12.78 11.89 -13.86
N LYS A 132 11.63 12.42 -14.31
CA LYS A 132 11.27 12.46 -15.73
C LYS A 132 12.01 13.63 -16.37
N VAL A 133 13.10 13.28 -17.07
CA VAL A 133 13.71 14.06 -18.14
C VAL A 133 12.62 14.37 -19.18
N TYR A 134 12.12 15.60 -19.23
CA TYR A 134 11.42 16.11 -20.40
C TYR A 134 12.46 16.87 -21.26
N PRO A 135 12.87 16.39 -22.44
CA PRO A 135 13.35 17.32 -23.46
C PRO A 135 12.15 18.16 -23.89
N ARG A 136 12.27 19.48 -23.76
CA ARG A 136 11.34 20.41 -24.41
C ARG A 136 11.47 20.21 -25.92
N CYS A 137 10.41 19.80 -26.58
CA CYS A 137 10.16 20.08 -27.99
C CYS A 137 8.78 20.72 -28.09
#